data_AF-A0A7X7LNY8-F1
#
_entry.id   AF-A0A7X7LNY8-F1
#
_cell.length_a   1.000
_cell.length_b   1.000
_cell.length_c   1.000
_cell.angle_alpha   90.00
_cell.angle_beta   90.00
_cell.angle_gamma   90.00
#
_symmetry.space_group_name_H-M   'P 1'
#
loop_
_entity.id
_entity.type
_entity.pdbx_description
1 polymer ?
#
loop_
_entity_poly.entity_id
_entity_poly.type
_entity_poly.pdbx_seq_one_letter_code
_entity_poly.pdbx_strand_id
1 'polypeptide(L)'
;MLKKNRFMQENKALIERLFYNRGIDVEIQGFNNPRQGKWCFYPRLSIIAPRKPSAAVNDYALSHYDTRGGIHRIVGRKIARRAYLNSFGLLAAGSMDITGISQEEKHWMFLIRKRALYLLDFSDATVTSVQKNSQPRQSFKNLLEFRKNHDYSFLPNLIEYGEDWYRETFIKGKLLSLYENSSDYNTLLSQSLDCIKALAKDTLVFKDPREYSDELCRRIANNLEELSVDPDCRNVYKQIAGQYSEKAQQLNKMVPVVRAHCDFHPANIMVDKQGEVYILDWEANDQRSIWYDPAVMLLGLRRPDGLREILSKFDGEKVSEALLFNDGEKNYNMESLVSFLALENLLGKTIIAADFKERAGAFLDRTIQFHRERFDENR
;
A
#
# COMPACT_ATOMS: atom_id res chain seq x y z
N MET A 1 -2.51 -16.85 26.08
CA MET A 1 -1.39 -16.10 26.70
C MET A 1 -0.13 -16.13 25.83
N LEU A 2 0.30 -17.30 25.30
CA LEU A 2 1.50 -17.47 24.45
C LEU A 2 1.57 -16.57 23.18
N LYS A 3 0.46 -16.39 22.44
CA LYS A 3 0.43 -15.52 21.24
C LYS A 3 0.72 -14.04 21.53
N LYS A 4 0.38 -13.57 22.75
CA LYS A 4 0.56 -12.18 23.17
C LYS A 4 2.00 -11.90 23.58
N ASN A 5 2.63 -12.81 24.31
CA ASN A 5 4.04 -12.68 24.69
C ASN A 5 4.95 -12.75 23.46
N ARG A 6 4.66 -13.66 22.51
CA ARG A 6 5.42 -13.74 21.25
C ARG A 6 5.33 -12.45 20.44
N PHE A 7 4.12 -11.88 20.29
CA PHE A 7 3.94 -10.60 19.60
C PHE A 7 4.72 -9.47 20.27
N MET A 8 4.68 -9.36 21.60
CA MET A 8 5.41 -8.30 22.31
C MET A 8 6.93 -8.46 22.18
N GLN A 9 7.44 -9.70 22.29
CA GLN A 9 8.87 -9.99 22.14
C GLN A 9 9.36 -9.69 20.72
N GLU A 10 8.59 -10.05 19.68
CA GLU A 10 8.92 -9.73 18.29
C GLU A 10 8.98 -8.21 18.04
N ASN A 11 8.13 -7.42 18.70
CA ASN A 11 8.18 -5.95 18.57
C ASN A 11 9.23 -5.31 19.49
N LYS A 12 9.65 -5.95 20.60
CA LYS A 12 10.72 -5.44 21.47
C LYS A 12 12.00 -5.16 20.69
N ALA A 13 12.52 -6.20 20.01
CA ALA A 13 13.76 -6.09 19.23
C ALA A 13 13.67 -5.03 18.10
N LEU A 14 12.47 -4.87 17.51
CA LEU A 14 12.23 -3.84 16.49
C LEU A 14 12.24 -2.43 17.08
N ILE A 15 11.71 -2.23 18.28
CA ILE A 15 11.75 -0.93 18.95
C ILE A 15 13.19 -0.57 19.33
N GLU A 16 13.95 -1.52 19.87
CA GLU A 16 15.38 -1.33 20.18
C GLU A 16 16.16 -0.96 18.91
N ARG A 17 15.96 -1.70 17.81
CA ARG A 17 16.58 -1.38 16.51
C ARG A 17 16.17 0.00 15.99
N LEU A 18 14.91 0.39 16.16
CA LEU A 18 14.43 1.70 15.72
C LEU A 18 15.18 2.83 16.45
N PHE A 19 15.35 2.72 17.77
CA PHE A 19 16.09 3.71 18.55
C PHE A 19 17.59 3.70 18.24
N TYR A 20 18.19 2.51 18.09
CA TYR A 20 19.57 2.38 17.67
C TYR A 20 19.84 3.10 16.33
N ASN A 21 18.91 2.98 15.37
CA ASN A 21 18.98 3.69 14.09
C ASN A 21 18.87 5.22 14.22
N ARG A 22 18.34 5.73 15.34
CA ARG A 22 18.35 7.16 15.70
C ARG A 22 19.58 7.56 16.53
N GLY A 23 20.54 6.66 16.73
CA GLY A 23 21.71 6.87 17.59
C GLY A 23 21.38 6.90 19.09
N ILE A 24 20.27 6.27 19.51
CA ILE A 24 19.83 6.23 20.90
C ILE A 24 19.87 4.78 21.38
N ASP A 25 20.73 4.50 22.36
CA ASP A 25 20.74 3.20 23.03
C ASP A 25 19.62 3.15 24.07
N VAL A 26 18.76 2.15 23.96
CA VAL A 26 17.63 1.95 24.86
C VAL A 26 17.62 0.53 25.43
N GLU A 27 17.12 0.40 26.65
CA GLU A 27 16.79 -0.89 27.24
C GLU A 27 15.29 -0.94 27.52
N ILE A 28 14.61 -1.95 26.97
CA ILE A 28 13.18 -2.16 27.18
C ILE A 28 12.96 -3.16 28.31
N GLN A 29 12.36 -2.67 29.39
CA GLN A 29 12.00 -3.45 30.56
C GLN A 29 10.49 -3.65 30.69
N GLY A 30 10.10 -4.76 31.32
CA GLY A 30 8.70 -5.11 31.55
C GLY A 30 8.01 -5.73 30.33
N PHE A 31 6.81 -6.30 30.58
CA PHE A 31 5.74 -6.74 29.65
C PHE A 31 4.60 -7.44 30.43
N ASN A 32 4.80 -7.68 31.73
CA ASN A 32 3.98 -8.57 32.53
C ASN A 32 2.88 -7.85 33.35
N ASN A 33 3.00 -6.54 33.59
CA ASN A 33 2.02 -5.78 34.37
C ASN A 33 1.58 -4.49 33.65
N PRO A 34 0.34 -4.42 33.10
CA PRO A 34 -0.17 -3.25 32.38
C PRO A 34 -0.31 -1.98 33.23
N ARG A 35 -0.10 -2.04 34.55
CA ARG A 35 -0.23 -0.91 35.47
C ARG A 35 1.08 -0.18 35.80
N GLN A 36 2.23 -0.71 35.42
CA GLN A 36 3.53 -0.19 35.89
C GLN A 36 4.33 0.54 34.81
N GLY A 37 4.22 0.15 33.54
CA GLY A 37 5.07 0.72 32.48
C GLY A 37 4.61 2.10 32.00
N LYS A 38 5.55 2.95 31.60
CA LYS A 38 5.29 4.27 30.99
C LYS A 38 4.67 4.19 29.60
N TRP A 39 4.87 3.10 28.88
CA TRP A 39 4.34 2.89 27.53
C TRP A 39 3.29 1.79 27.51
N CYS A 40 2.16 2.07 26.88
CA CYS A 40 0.97 1.21 26.88
C CYS A 40 0.72 0.64 25.49
N PHE A 41 0.52 -0.68 25.42
CA PHE A 41 0.19 -1.38 24.18
C PHE A 41 -1.33 -1.56 24.02
N TYR A 42 -1.86 -1.04 22.92
CA TYR A 42 -3.26 -1.08 22.55
C TYR A 42 -3.48 -1.92 21.28
N PRO A 43 -3.54 -3.27 21.39
CA PRO A 43 -3.61 -4.16 20.21
C PRO A 43 -4.80 -3.89 19.30
N ARG A 44 -5.95 -3.52 19.85
CA ARG A 44 -7.15 -3.17 19.07
C ARG A 44 -6.98 -1.93 18.19
N LEU A 45 -6.03 -1.06 18.53
CA LEU A 45 -5.64 0.08 17.72
C LEU A 45 -4.37 -0.22 16.91
N SER A 46 -3.63 -1.28 17.25
CA SER A 46 -2.30 -1.57 16.73
C SER A 46 -1.31 -0.42 17.00
N ILE A 47 -1.38 0.13 18.22
CA ILE A 47 -0.58 1.28 18.66
C ILE A 47 0.16 0.93 19.96
N ILE A 48 1.37 1.46 20.13
CA ILE A 48 1.99 1.65 21.44
C ILE A 48 2.13 3.15 21.67
N ALA A 49 1.62 3.66 22.77
CA ALA A 49 1.66 5.08 23.11
C ALA A 49 2.08 5.28 24.57
N PRO A 50 2.62 6.45 24.92
CA PRO A 50 2.85 6.82 26.31
C PRO A 50 1.58 6.71 27.12
N ARG A 51 1.70 6.39 28.41
CA ARG A 51 0.57 6.29 29.35
C ARG A 51 -0.15 7.64 29.49
N LYS A 52 0.58 8.74 29.32
CA LYS A 52 0.07 10.11 29.28
C LYS A 52 0.48 10.75 27.93
N PRO A 53 -0.19 10.41 26.83
CA PRO A 53 0.17 10.93 25.51
C PRO A 53 -0.18 12.42 25.41
N SER A 54 0.57 13.15 24.57
CA SER A 54 0.27 14.55 24.25
C SER A 54 -1.04 14.70 23.48
N ALA A 55 -1.56 15.93 23.42
CA ALA A 55 -2.75 16.24 22.62
C ALA A 55 -2.57 15.85 21.14
N ALA A 56 -1.40 16.11 20.55
CA ALA A 56 -1.10 15.76 19.17
C ALA A 56 -1.20 14.24 18.89
N VAL A 57 -0.67 13.41 19.80
CA VAL A 57 -0.79 11.94 19.71
C VAL A 57 -2.25 11.51 19.81
N ASN A 58 -3.01 12.09 20.75
CA ASN A 58 -4.42 11.79 20.90
C ASN A 58 -5.24 12.17 19.68
N ASP A 59 -5.03 13.37 19.15
CA ASP A 59 -5.75 13.89 17.98
C ASP A 59 -5.48 13.02 16.75
N TYR A 60 -4.23 12.64 16.52
CA TYR A 60 -3.87 11.75 15.42
C TYR A 60 -4.48 10.35 15.59
N ALA A 61 -4.40 9.75 16.78
CA ALA A 61 -4.98 8.43 17.00
C ALA A 61 -6.53 8.43 16.87
N LEU A 62 -7.18 9.57 17.09
CA LEU A 62 -8.61 9.74 16.84
C LEU A 62 -8.92 9.88 15.35
N SER A 63 -8.17 10.72 14.62
CA SER A 63 -8.40 11.03 13.20
C SER A 63 -7.96 9.91 12.25
N HIS A 64 -6.84 9.24 12.51
CA HIS A 64 -6.23 8.24 11.63
C HIS A 64 -7.08 6.97 11.44
N TYR A 65 -8.06 6.78 12.32
CA TYR A 65 -8.94 5.62 12.29
C TYR A 65 -10.40 6.02 12.04
N ASP A 66 -10.68 7.29 11.73
CA ASP A 66 -12.01 7.65 11.24
C ASP A 66 -12.30 6.79 10.01
N THR A 67 -13.42 6.08 10.07
CA THR A 67 -13.76 5.00 9.15
C THR A 67 -15.13 5.33 8.59
N ARG A 68 -15.32 5.10 7.29
CA ARG A 68 -16.62 5.24 6.65
C ARG A 68 -17.67 4.37 7.39
N GLY A 69 -18.83 4.94 7.67
CA GLY A 69 -19.93 4.25 8.35
C GLY A 69 -20.99 5.20 8.90
N GLY A 70 -22.13 4.67 9.35
CA GLY A 70 -23.19 5.50 9.95
C GLY A 70 -22.72 6.25 11.21
N ILE A 71 -23.31 7.42 11.46
CA ILE A 71 -22.95 8.37 12.53
C ILE A 71 -22.73 7.67 13.88
N HIS A 72 -23.63 6.77 14.28
CA HIS A 72 -23.53 6.05 15.56
C HIS A 72 -22.28 5.15 15.66
N ARG A 73 -21.83 4.53 14.56
CA ARG A 73 -20.59 3.73 14.54
C ARG A 73 -19.36 4.63 14.62
N ILE A 74 -19.38 5.77 13.96
CA ILE A 74 -18.29 6.76 14.01
C ILE A 74 -18.16 7.29 15.45
N VAL A 75 -19.26 7.77 16.03
CA VAL A 75 -19.31 8.29 17.40
C VAL A 75 -18.89 7.22 18.41
N GLY A 76 -19.43 6.00 18.32
CA GLY A 76 -19.06 4.89 19.20
C GLY A 76 -17.57 4.53 19.12
N ARG A 77 -16.96 4.56 17.92
CA ARG A 77 -15.51 4.33 17.74
C ARG A 77 -14.68 5.47 18.33
N LYS A 78 -15.09 6.73 18.15
CA LYS A 78 -14.42 7.90 18.77
C LYS A 78 -14.46 7.81 20.29
N ILE A 79 -15.61 7.47 20.87
CA ILE A 79 -15.76 7.25 22.33
C ILE A 79 -14.85 6.12 22.79
N ALA A 80 -14.88 4.96 22.13
CA ALA A 80 -14.05 3.82 22.49
C ALA A 80 -12.54 4.16 22.45
N ARG A 81 -12.08 4.88 21.41
CA ARG A 81 -10.68 5.31 21.29
C ARG A 81 -10.27 6.32 22.35
N ARG A 82 -11.13 7.31 22.60
CA ARG A 82 -10.92 8.28 23.67
C ARG A 82 -10.84 7.57 25.02
N ALA A 83 -11.67 6.55 25.24
CA ALA A 83 -11.58 5.68 26.41
C ALA A 83 -10.24 4.93 26.45
N TYR A 84 -9.75 4.34 25.34
CA TYR A 84 -8.45 3.66 25.31
C TYR A 84 -7.29 4.58 25.70
N LEU A 85 -7.20 5.76 25.07
CA LEU A 85 -6.07 6.67 25.25
C LEU A 85 -6.14 7.44 26.58
N ASN A 86 -7.34 7.76 27.06
CA ASN A 86 -7.54 8.39 28.37
C ASN A 86 -7.67 7.39 29.53
N SER A 87 -7.58 6.08 29.26
CA SER A 87 -7.60 5.06 30.31
C SER A 87 -6.32 5.04 31.16
N PHE A 88 -5.30 5.82 30.79
CA PHE A 88 -3.97 5.80 31.40
C PHE A 88 -3.43 4.37 31.56
N GLY A 89 -3.66 3.53 30.54
CA GLY A 89 -3.22 2.14 30.47
C GLY A 89 -4.18 1.10 31.08
N LEU A 90 -5.33 1.48 31.67
CA LEU A 90 -6.29 0.49 32.21
C LEU A 90 -6.84 -0.45 31.13
N LEU A 91 -6.97 0.03 29.89
CA LEU A 91 -7.44 -0.75 28.75
C LEU A 91 -6.28 -1.30 27.88
N ALA A 92 -5.04 -1.11 28.31
CA ALA A 92 -3.87 -1.62 27.61
C ALA A 92 -3.74 -3.13 27.81
N ALA A 93 -3.30 -3.83 26.77
CA ALA A 93 -3.03 -5.25 26.89
C ALA A 93 -1.70 -5.50 27.61
N GLY A 94 -0.75 -4.57 27.54
CA GLY A 94 0.51 -4.66 28.26
C GLY A 94 1.12 -3.28 28.40
N SER A 95 2.16 -3.17 29.21
CA SER A 95 2.99 -1.98 29.26
C SER A 95 4.45 -2.33 29.38
N MET A 96 5.30 -1.40 28.98
CA MET A 96 6.76 -1.49 29.03
C MET A 96 7.34 -0.16 29.49
N ASP A 97 8.58 -0.20 29.96
CA ASP A 97 9.42 0.96 30.20
C ASP A 97 10.55 0.94 29.19
N ILE A 98 10.83 2.09 28.60
CA ILE A 98 11.96 2.31 27.72
C ILE A 98 12.90 3.22 28.49
N THR A 99 14.08 2.72 28.82
CA THR A 99 15.13 3.52 29.45
C THR A 99 16.08 4.07 28.38
N GLY A 100 16.83 5.13 28.68
CA GLY A 100 17.72 5.78 27.70
C GLY A 100 17.09 6.90 26.87
N ILE A 101 15.80 7.18 27.05
CA ILE A 101 15.07 8.27 26.37
C ILE A 101 14.72 9.42 27.33
N SER A 102 14.70 10.66 26.82
CA SER A 102 14.40 11.88 27.58
C SER A 102 12.88 12.11 27.75
N GLN A 103 12.46 13.11 28.53
CA GLN A 103 11.05 13.42 28.86
C GLN A 103 10.12 13.75 27.65
N GLU A 104 10.66 13.84 26.43
CA GLU A 104 9.88 14.10 25.20
C GLU A 104 8.99 12.93 24.77
N GLU A 105 9.06 11.79 25.48
CA GLU A 105 8.30 10.56 25.21
C GLU A 105 6.80 10.80 24.94
N LYS A 106 6.18 11.80 25.59
CA LYS A 106 4.73 12.09 25.43
C LYS A 106 4.34 12.48 24.00
N HIS A 107 5.30 12.89 23.17
CA HIS A 107 5.09 13.29 21.77
C HIS A 107 5.32 12.16 20.78
N TRP A 108 5.53 10.93 21.25
CA TRP A 108 5.83 9.81 20.38
C TRP A 108 4.70 8.78 20.35
N MET A 109 4.62 8.06 19.24
CA MET A 109 3.68 6.95 19.10
C MET A 109 4.23 5.89 18.15
N PHE A 110 4.14 4.63 18.54
CA PHE A 110 4.44 3.53 17.62
C PHE A 110 3.18 3.06 16.91
N LEU A 111 3.22 2.96 15.58
CA LEU A 111 2.23 2.26 14.77
C LEU A 111 2.77 0.88 14.39
N ILE A 112 2.04 -0.16 14.79
CA ILE A 112 2.40 -1.53 14.46
C ILE A 112 1.61 -1.94 13.21
N ARG A 113 2.30 -2.11 12.09
CA ARG A 113 1.70 -2.57 10.84
C ARG A 113 2.12 -4.01 10.54
N LYS A 114 1.50 -4.60 9.52
CA LYS A 114 1.83 -5.96 9.07
C LYS A 114 3.30 -6.04 8.65
N ARG A 115 3.78 -5.05 7.87
CA ARG A 115 5.10 -5.09 7.24
C ARG A 115 6.22 -4.37 7.99
N ALA A 116 5.88 -3.35 8.76
CA ALA A 116 6.85 -2.50 9.45
C ALA A 116 6.33 -2.03 10.82
N LEU A 117 7.25 -1.52 11.63
CA LEU A 117 6.96 -0.74 12.82
C LEU A 117 7.35 0.71 12.51
N TYR A 118 6.47 1.65 12.85
CA TYR A 118 6.71 3.08 12.66
C TYR A 118 6.77 3.78 14.00
N LEU A 119 7.76 4.64 14.24
CA LEU A 119 7.77 5.63 15.31
C LEU A 119 7.39 6.98 14.71
N LEU A 120 6.24 7.51 15.12
CA LEU A 120 5.82 8.88 14.83
C LEU A 120 6.36 9.80 15.91
N ASP A 121 7.12 10.80 15.49
CA ASP A 121 7.67 11.86 16.33
C ASP A 121 6.92 13.17 16.04
N PHE A 122 6.01 13.54 16.95
CA PHE A 122 5.13 14.70 16.73
C PHE A 122 5.81 16.04 17.03
N SER A 123 6.92 16.04 17.79
CA SER A 123 7.76 17.21 18.06
C SER A 123 8.60 17.56 16.84
N ASP A 124 9.29 16.56 16.28
CA ASP A 124 10.17 16.76 15.12
C ASP A 124 9.42 16.72 13.79
N ALA A 125 8.15 16.33 13.81
CA ALA A 125 7.37 16.02 12.61
C ALA A 125 8.10 15.03 11.69
N THR A 126 8.62 13.94 12.28
CA THR A 126 9.27 12.86 11.52
C THR A 126 8.63 11.51 11.81
N VAL A 127 8.78 10.58 10.87
CA VAL A 127 8.45 9.17 11.07
C VAL A 127 9.65 8.32 10.73
N THR A 128 9.99 7.41 11.65
CA THR A 128 11.02 6.39 11.44
C THR A 128 10.34 5.04 11.26
N SER A 129 10.61 4.35 10.16
CA SER A 129 10.07 3.04 9.84
C SER A 129 11.16 1.99 9.89
N VAL A 130 10.86 0.82 10.45
CA VAL A 130 11.76 -0.34 10.49
C VAL A 130 11.02 -1.58 9.99
N GLN A 131 11.58 -2.26 9.00
CA GLN A 131 10.97 -3.44 8.38
C GLN A 131 10.99 -4.63 9.34
N LYS A 132 9.88 -5.37 9.40
CA LYS A 132 9.81 -6.63 10.16
C LYS A 132 10.54 -7.75 9.42
N ASN A 133 11.32 -8.56 10.15
CA ASN A 133 12.12 -9.66 9.59
C ASN A 133 11.33 -10.70 8.79
N SER A 134 10.01 -10.77 8.97
CA SER A 134 9.13 -11.71 8.25
C SER A 134 8.73 -11.25 6.85
N GLN A 135 9.15 -10.06 6.42
CA GLN A 135 8.76 -9.49 5.13
C GLN A 135 9.81 -9.68 4.03
N PRO A 136 9.39 -9.72 2.75
CA PRO A 136 10.32 -9.71 1.64
C PRO A 136 11.18 -8.44 1.66
N ARG A 137 12.50 -8.61 1.68
CA ARG A 137 13.44 -7.48 1.60
C ARG A 137 13.29 -6.68 0.30
N GLN A 138 12.84 -7.34 -0.78
CA GLN A 138 12.73 -6.73 -2.09
C GLN A 138 11.71 -5.59 -2.14
N SER A 139 10.54 -5.72 -1.49
CA SER A 139 9.51 -4.67 -1.49
C SER A 139 10.01 -3.38 -0.83
N PHE A 140 10.74 -3.52 0.28
CA PHE A 140 11.34 -2.39 0.98
C PHE A 140 12.50 -1.77 0.18
N LYS A 141 13.33 -2.61 -0.44
CA LYS A 141 14.40 -2.17 -1.35
C LYS A 141 13.83 -1.38 -2.53
N ASN A 142 12.76 -1.87 -3.16
CA ASN A 142 12.08 -1.18 -4.25
C ASN A 142 11.55 0.20 -3.84
N LEU A 143 10.96 0.31 -2.64
CA LEU A 143 10.50 1.58 -2.09
C LEU A 143 11.66 2.57 -1.91
N LEU A 144 12.76 2.13 -1.30
CA LEU A 144 13.92 3.00 -1.08
C LEU A 144 14.61 3.39 -2.38
N GLU A 145 14.81 2.44 -3.30
CA GLU A 145 15.40 2.73 -4.61
C GLU A 145 14.57 3.74 -5.38
N PHE A 146 13.24 3.62 -5.36
CA PHE A 146 12.38 4.62 -5.99
C PHE A 146 12.59 6.00 -5.38
N ARG A 147 12.54 6.12 -4.04
CA ARG A 147 12.64 7.40 -3.35
C ARG A 147 14.03 8.03 -3.37
N LYS A 148 15.09 7.24 -3.56
CA LYS A 148 16.46 7.75 -3.74
C LYS A 148 16.70 8.32 -5.13
N ASN A 149 15.99 7.81 -6.13
CA ASN A 149 16.19 8.15 -7.53
C ASN A 149 15.18 9.19 -8.06
N HIS A 150 14.22 9.61 -7.22
CA HIS A 150 13.19 10.56 -7.61
C HIS A 150 12.93 11.57 -6.49
N ASP A 151 12.81 12.84 -6.88
CA ASP A 151 12.54 13.96 -5.98
C ASP A 151 11.29 14.71 -6.46
N TYR A 152 10.13 14.13 -6.17
CA TYR A 152 8.84 14.76 -6.47
C TYR A 152 8.23 15.37 -5.21
N SER A 153 7.56 16.51 -5.35
CA SER A 153 6.89 17.21 -4.23
C SER A 153 5.82 16.38 -3.54
N PHE A 154 5.21 15.42 -4.25
CA PHE A 154 4.21 14.49 -3.71
C PHE A 154 4.82 13.31 -2.94
N LEU A 155 6.15 13.23 -2.83
CA LEU A 155 6.81 12.24 -1.98
C LEU A 155 7.10 12.86 -0.61
N PRO A 156 6.86 12.14 0.50
CA PRO A 156 7.42 12.55 1.78
C PRO A 156 8.93 12.69 1.65
N ASN A 157 9.51 13.75 2.21
CA ASN A 157 10.96 13.95 2.14
C ASN A 157 11.69 12.86 2.94
N LEU A 158 12.58 12.12 2.27
CA LEU A 158 13.42 11.07 2.87
C LEU A 158 14.63 11.73 3.55
N ILE A 159 14.72 11.63 4.87
CA ILE A 159 15.73 12.32 5.68
C ILE A 159 16.97 11.44 5.84
N GLU A 160 16.77 10.20 6.28
CA GLU A 160 17.83 9.21 6.52
C GLU A 160 17.33 7.81 6.15
N TYR A 161 18.22 6.89 5.81
CA TYR A 161 17.86 5.51 5.51
C TYR A 161 19.02 4.53 5.73
N GLY A 162 18.66 3.27 5.96
CA GLY A 162 19.58 2.13 5.98
C GLY A 162 19.04 0.97 5.15
N GLU A 163 19.57 -0.24 5.38
CA GLU A 163 19.19 -1.43 4.61
C GLU A 163 17.72 -1.84 4.82
N ASP A 164 17.20 -1.62 6.02
CA ASP A 164 15.89 -2.14 6.46
C ASP A 164 15.09 -1.13 7.31
N TRP A 165 15.47 0.16 7.23
CA TRP A 165 14.81 1.26 7.91
C TRP A 165 14.95 2.57 7.13
N TYR A 166 14.05 3.52 7.41
CA TYR A 166 14.17 4.90 6.93
C TYR A 166 13.52 5.89 7.89
N ARG A 167 13.93 7.15 7.80
CA ARG A 167 13.31 8.30 8.44
C ARG A 167 12.88 9.30 7.39
N GLU A 168 11.67 9.81 7.53
CA GLU A 168 11.08 10.78 6.60
C GLU A 168 10.28 11.85 7.34
N THR A 169 9.87 12.88 6.60
CA THR A 169 8.95 13.89 7.13
C THR A 169 7.58 13.28 7.38
N PHE A 170 7.03 13.51 8.57
CA PHE A 170 5.70 13.06 8.96
C PHE A 170 4.64 14.03 8.43
N ILE A 171 3.81 13.54 7.52
CA ILE A 171 2.70 14.30 6.95
C ILE A 171 1.50 14.28 7.91
N LYS A 172 1.19 15.44 8.49
CA LYS A 172 0.00 15.64 9.35
C LYS A 172 -1.24 15.82 8.47
N GLY A 173 -1.79 14.72 7.98
CA GLY A 173 -2.89 14.74 7.03
C GLY A 173 -3.99 13.70 7.30
N LYS A 174 -4.88 13.55 6.31
CA LYS A 174 -5.92 12.52 6.25
C LYS A 174 -5.80 11.77 4.93
N LEU A 175 -6.07 10.47 4.94
CA LEU A 175 -6.13 9.69 3.71
C LEU A 175 -7.27 10.17 2.80
N LEU A 176 -7.05 10.23 1.49
CA LEU A 176 -8.05 10.62 0.49
C LEU A 176 -9.32 9.75 0.60
N SER A 177 -9.16 8.45 0.89
CA SER A 177 -10.26 7.52 1.15
C SER A 177 -11.22 7.93 2.27
N LEU A 178 -10.83 8.87 3.14
CA LEU A 178 -11.67 9.35 4.25
C LEU A 178 -12.37 10.66 3.93
N TYR A 179 -12.12 11.29 2.79
CA TYR A 179 -12.93 12.39 2.30
C TYR A 179 -14.27 11.84 1.81
N GLU A 180 -15.35 12.57 2.10
CA GLU A 180 -16.69 12.27 1.58
C GLU A 180 -16.73 12.61 0.09
N ASN A 181 -17.69 12.06 -0.67
CA ASN A 181 -17.85 12.35 -2.10
C ASN A 181 -18.33 13.81 -2.31
N SER A 182 -17.50 14.78 -1.95
CA SER A 182 -17.70 16.22 -2.08
C SER A 182 -16.88 16.77 -3.26
N SER A 183 -17.08 18.05 -3.59
CA SER A 183 -16.23 18.80 -4.52
C SER A 183 -14.74 18.68 -4.18
N ASP A 184 -14.41 18.60 -2.89
CA ASP A 184 -13.04 18.53 -2.41
C ASP A 184 -12.40 17.19 -2.77
N TYR A 185 -13.15 16.08 -2.69
CA TYR A 185 -12.62 14.76 -3.09
C TYR A 185 -12.23 14.73 -4.56
N ASN A 186 -13.08 15.25 -5.45
CA ASN A 186 -12.79 15.26 -6.89
C ASN A 186 -11.59 16.17 -7.22
N THR A 187 -11.46 17.29 -6.52
CA THR A 187 -10.31 18.20 -6.67
C THR A 187 -9.01 17.51 -6.24
N LEU A 188 -9.01 16.89 -5.06
CA LEU A 188 -7.84 16.17 -4.54
C LEU A 188 -7.51 14.92 -5.38
N LEU A 189 -8.53 14.24 -5.92
CA LEU A 189 -8.36 13.14 -6.86
C LEU A 189 -7.67 13.62 -8.14
N SER A 190 -8.10 14.74 -8.71
CA SER A 190 -7.47 15.34 -9.88
C SER A 190 -6.00 15.69 -9.61
N GLN A 191 -5.71 16.36 -8.50
CA GLN A 191 -4.34 16.67 -8.09
C GLN A 191 -3.47 15.41 -7.93
N SER A 192 -4.05 14.33 -7.39
CA SER A 192 -3.36 13.05 -7.28
C SER A 192 -3.05 12.44 -8.64
N LEU A 193 -3.98 12.55 -9.59
CA LEU A 193 -3.76 12.11 -10.97
C LEU A 193 -2.69 12.95 -11.67
N ASP A 194 -2.63 14.25 -11.41
CA ASP A 194 -1.57 15.12 -11.94
C ASP A 194 -0.19 14.73 -11.42
N CYS A 195 -0.09 14.27 -10.16
CA CYS A 195 1.15 13.74 -9.59
C CYS A 195 1.67 12.51 -10.37
N ILE A 196 0.81 11.51 -10.60
CA ILE A 196 1.22 10.33 -11.40
C ILE A 196 1.42 10.65 -12.87
N LYS A 197 0.77 11.69 -13.40
CA LYS A 197 0.98 12.19 -14.76
C LYS A 197 2.38 12.79 -14.92
N ALA A 198 2.85 13.54 -13.92
CA ALA A 198 4.21 14.05 -13.90
C ALA A 198 5.23 12.91 -13.91
N LEU A 199 5.07 11.92 -13.02
CA LEU A 199 5.91 10.72 -13.00
C LEU A 199 5.88 9.96 -14.34
N ALA A 200 4.69 9.77 -14.91
CA ALA A 200 4.49 9.08 -16.17
C ALA A 200 5.25 9.78 -17.30
N LYS A 201 5.16 11.11 -17.37
CA LYS A 201 5.88 11.92 -18.36
C LYS A 201 7.41 11.74 -18.25
N ASP A 202 7.94 11.76 -17.04
CA ASP A 202 9.39 11.70 -16.80
C ASP A 202 9.98 10.31 -17.01
N THR A 203 9.15 9.26 -16.97
CA THR A 203 9.58 7.86 -17.06
C THR A 203 9.05 7.13 -18.29
N LEU A 204 8.43 7.86 -19.22
CA LEU A 204 7.82 7.31 -20.43
C LEU A 204 8.85 6.68 -21.37
N VAL A 205 8.61 5.43 -21.70
CA VAL A 205 9.28 4.69 -22.76
C VAL A 205 8.23 3.99 -23.62
N PHE A 206 8.53 3.79 -24.91
CA PHE A 206 7.64 3.08 -25.82
C PHE A 206 8.19 1.68 -26.08
N LYS A 207 7.36 0.65 -25.91
CA LYS A 207 7.72 -0.75 -26.18
C LYS A 207 6.88 -1.32 -27.31
N ASP A 208 7.46 -2.25 -28.05
CA ASP A 208 6.72 -3.05 -29.02
C ASP A 208 5.64 -3.89 -28.29
N PRO A 209 4.40 -3.96 -28.80
CA PRO A 209 3.32 -4.71 -28.15
C PRO A 209 3.66 -6.18 -27.88
N ARG A 210 4.34 -6.85 -28.83
CA ARG A 210 4.74 -8.25 -28.67
C ARG A 210 5.85 -8.39 -27.66
N GLU A 211 6.90 -7.57 -27.77
CA GLU A 211 7.98 -7.58 -26.79
C GLU A 211 7.45 -7.39 -25.36
N TYR A 212 6.55 -6.41 -25.18
CA TYR A 212 6.00 -6.10 -23.87
C TYR A 212 5.07 -7.20 -23.33
N SER A 213 4.18 -7.76 -24.16
CA SER A 213 3.31 -8.85 -23.74
C SER A 213 4.09 -10.11 -23.38
N ASP A 214 5.13 -10.43 -24.17
CA ASP A 214 5.99 -11.60 -23.95
C ASP A 214 6.80 -11.44 -22.66
N GLU A 215 7.27 -10.22 -22.37
CA GLU A 215 7.91 -9.89 -21.10
C GLU A 215 6.98 -10.13 -19.90
N LEU A 216 5.72 -9.66 -19.97
CA LEU A 216 4.73 -9.88 -18.91
C LEU A 216 4.45 -11.38 -18.72
N CYS A 217 4.23 -12.13 -19.79
CA CYS A 217 4.00 -13.57 -19.75
C CYS A 217 5.17 -14.33 -19.12
N ARG A 218 6.41 -14.00 -19.51
CA ARG A 218 7.62 -14.59 -18.92
C ARG A 218 7.74 -14.29 -17.42
N ARG A 219 7.46 -13.05 -17.00
CA ARG A 219 7.48 -12.67 -15.58
C ARG A 219 6.39 -13.40 -14.78
N ILE A 220 5.18 -13.52 -15.33
CA ILE A 220 4.10 -14.32 -14.74
C ILE A 220 4.54 -15.77 -14.57
N ALA A 221 5.11 -16.37 -15.62
CA ALA A 221 5.59 -17.75 -15.58
C ALA A 221 6.67 -17.94 -14.50
N ASN A 222 7.69 -17.08 -14.46
CA ASN A 222 8.75 -17.15 -13.46
C ASN A 222 8.22 -17.04 -12.03
N ASN A 223 7.34 -16.07 -11.76
CA ASN A 223 6.72 -15.93 -10.45
C ASN A 223 5.96 -17.20 -10.06
N LEU A 224 5.20 -17.78 -10.99
CA LEU A 224 4.46 -19.01 -10.76
C LEU A 224 5.36 -20.23 -10.48
N GLU A 225 6.57 -20.28 -11.07
CA GLU A 225 7.54 -21.35 -10.78
C GLU A 225 8.05 -21.31 -9.34
N GLU A 226 8.18 -20.11 -8.76
CA GLU A 226 8.60 -19.90 -7.38
C GLU A 226 7.48 -20.20 -6.35
N LEU A 227 6.23 -20.26 -6.80
CA LEU A 227 5.08 -20.56 -5.94
C LEU A 227 4.89 -22.07 -5.76
N SER A 228 4.59 -22.48 -4.52
CA SER A 228 4.12 -23.83 -4.21
C SER A 228 2.64 -23.98 -4.59
N VAL A 229 2.34 -23.92 -5.89
CA VAL A 229 0.99 -24.05 -6.47
C VAL A 229 0.89 -25.30 -7.35
N ASP A 230 -0.32 -25.85 -7.39
CA ASP A 230 -0.66 -27.01 -8.20
C ASP A 230 -0.29 -26.81 -9.69
N PRO A 231 0.31 -27.81 -10.36
CA PRO A 231 0.70 -27.70 -11.77
C PRO A 231 -0.45 -27.35 -12.71
N ASP A 232 -1.67 -27.84 -12.47
CA ASP A 232 -2.83 -27.54 -13.32
C ASP A 232 -3.25 -26.08 -13.14
N CYS A 233 -3.28 -25.60 -11.89
CA CYS A 233 -3.49 -24.18 -11.58
C CYS A 233 -2.47 -23.29 -12.33
N ARG A 234 -1.19 -23.70 -12.32
CA ARG A 234 -0.10 -23.02 -13.02
C ARG A 234 -0.32 -22.96 -14.53
N ASN A 235 -0.67 -24.09 -15.13
CA ASN A 235 -0.89 -24.23 -16.57
C ASN A 235 -2.07 -23.38 -17.03
N VAL A 236 -3.16 -23.39 -16.26
CA VAL A 236 -4.35 -22.58 -16.55
C VAL A 236 -4.03 -21.08 -16.48
N TYR A 237 -3.24 -20.66 -15.50
CA TYR A 237 -2.80 -19.26 -15.39
C TYR A 237 -1.94 -18.83 -16.59
N LYS A 238 -1.02 -19.70 -17.04
CA LYS A 238 -0.21 -19.48 -18.25
C LYS A 238 -1.08 -19.44 -19.51
N GLN A 239 -2.09 -20.29 -19.61
CA GLN A 239 -3.03 -20.28 -20.74
C GLN A 239 -3.84 -18.97 -20.79
N ILE A 240 -4.39 -18.53 -19.65
CA ILE A 240 -5.11 -17.25 -19.54
C ILE A 240 -4.20 -16.09 -19.93
N ALA A 241 -2.95 -16.08 -19.45
CA ALA A 241 -1.97 -15.06 -19.84
C ALA A 241 -1.69 -15.10 -21.35
N GLY A 242 -1.52 -16.29 -21.94
CA GLY A 242 -1.35 -16.46 -23.39
C GLY A 242 -2.51 -15.86 -24.20
N GLN A 243 -3.76 -16.10 -23.80
CA GLN A 243 -4.94 -15.55 -24.47
C GLN A 243 -4.99 -14.02 -24.43
N TYR A 244 -4.64 -13.40 -23.29
CA TYR A 244 -4.54 -11.94 -23.22
C TYR A 244 -3.34 -11.41 -24.03
N SER A 245 -2.22 -12.14 -24.06
CA SER A 245 -1.06 -11.80 -24.87
C SER A 245 -1.41 -11.71 -26.35
N GLU A 246 -2.09 -12.73 -26.89
CA GLU A 246 -2.52 -12.76 -28.29
C GLU A 246 -3.38 -11.54 -28.68
N LYS A 247 -4.31 -11.14 -27.81
CA LYS A 247 -5.16 -9.95 -28.02
C LYS A 247 -4.38 -8.64 -27.86
N ALA A 248 -3.49 -8.57 -26.87
CA ALA A 248 -2.66 -7.40 -26.63
C ALA A 248 -1.72 -7.11 -27.81
N GLN A 249 -1.19 -8.15 -28.45
CA GLN A 249 -0.32 -8.05 -29.63
C GLN A 249 -1.01 -7.50 -30.88
N GLN A 250 -2.34 -7.44 -30.90
CA GLN A 250 -3.10 -6.81 -31.99
C GLN A 250 -3.11 -5.28 -31.89
N LEU A 251 -2.54 -4.70 -30.84
CA LEU A 251 -2.34 -3.26 -30.74
C LEU A 251 -1.42 -2.81 -31.88
N ASN A 252 -1.93 -1.96 -32.76
CA ASN A 252 -1.20 -1.46 -33.93
C ASN A 252 -0.29 -0.25 -33.62
N LYS A 253 -0.03 0.01 -32.34
CA LYS A 253 0.74 1.15 -31.83
C LYS A 253 1.69 0.68 -30.75
N MET A 254 2.78 1.42 -30.56
CA MET A 254 3.70 1.19 -29.44
C MET A 254 2.96 1.33 -28.10
N VAL A 255 3.35 0.52 -27.13
CA VAL A 255 2.81 0.57 -25.77
C VAL A 255 3.57 1.64 -24.98
N PRO A 256 2.90 2.70 -24.49
CA PRO A 256 3.50 3.65 -23.56
C PRO A 256 3.65 2.99 -22.19
N VAL A 257 4.90 2.74 -21.79
CA VAL A 257 5.27 2.14 -20.51
C VAL A 257 5.96 3.18 -19.65
N VAL A 258 5.60 3.24 -18.36
CA VAL A 258 6.07 4.22 -17.40
C VAL A 258 6.47 3.52 -16.10
N ARG A 259 7.15 4.22 -15.20
CA ARG A 259 7.21 3.82 -13.81
C ARG A 259 5.86 4.10 -13.16
N ALA A 260 5.14 3.05 -12.79
CA ALA A 260 3.85 3.14 -12.11
C ALA A 260 4.01 2.88 -10.61
N HIS A 261 3.08 3.42 -9.83
CA HIS A 261 2.93 3.12 -8.41
C HIS A 261 2.40 1.69 -8.18
N CYS A 262 1.57 1.20 -9.10
CA CYS A 262 0.92 -0.12 -9.11
C CYS A 262 -0.11 -0.37 -8.00
N ASP A 263 -0.08 0.36 -6.89
CA ASP A 263 -1.14 0.34 -5.86
C ASP A 263 -1.79 1.73 -5.66
N PHE A 264 -2.00 2.45 -6.78
CA PHE A 264 -2.46 3.84 -6.76
C PHE A 264 -3.96 3.94 -6.46
N HIS A 265 -4.30 3.93 -5.17
CA HIS A 265 -5.69 4.02 -4.70
C HIS A 265 -5.84 5.02 -3.53
N PRO A 266 -7.06 5.50 -3.21
CA PRO A 266 -7.26 6.57 -2.23
C PRO A 266 -6.77 6.30 -0.80
N ALA A 267 -6.50 5.05 -0.42
CA ALA A 267 -5.92 4.73 0.88
C ALA A 267 -4.39 4.88 0.94
N ASN A 268 -3.73 5.08 -0.20
CA ASN A 268 -2.29 5.34 -0.35
C ASN A 268 -2.02 6.81 -0.70
N ILE A 269 -3.02 7.67 -0.57
CA ILE A 269 -2.90 9.11 -0.81
C ILE A 269 -3.21 9.81 0.50
N MET A 270 -2.25 10.57 1.00
CA MET A 270 -2.38 11.45 2.15
C MET A 270 -2.56 12.88 1.68
N VAL A 271 -3.50 13.59 2.28
CA VAL A 271 -3.72 15.01 2.03
C VAL A 271 -3.45 15.76 3.33
N ASP A 272 -2.54 16.72 3.31
CA ASP A 272 -2.23 17.50 4.50
C ASP A 272 -3.30 18.57 4.80
N LYS A 273 -3.04 19.43 5.79
CA LYS A 273 -4.00 20.48 6.19
C LYS A 273 -4.10 21.62 5.19
N GLN A 274 -3.10 21.78 4.32
CA GLN A 274 -3.01 22.79 3.28
C GLN A 274 -3.68 22.32 1.99
N GLY A 275 -3.98 21.02 1.89
CA GLY A 275 -4.56 20.40 0.70
C GLY A 275 -3.49 19.81 -0.23
N GLU A 276 -2.23 19.75 0.20
CA GLU A 276 -1.16 19.15 -0.58
C GLU A 276 -1.27 17.63 -0.56
N VAL A 277 -1.00 17.02 -1.72
CA VAL A 277 -1.15 15.58 -1.96
C VAL A 277 0.19 14.89 -1.83
N TYR A 278 0.22 13.83 -1.04
CA TYR A 278 1.36 12.93 -0.88
C TYR A 278 0.98 11.49 -1.23
N ILE A 279 1.77 10.84 -2.07
CA ILE A 279 1.58 9.45 -2.46
C ILE A 279 2.50 8.56 -1.61
N LEU A 280 1.90 7.60 -0.92
CA LEU A 280 2.53 6.70 0.03
C LEU A 280 2.61 5.27 -0.52
N ASP A 281 3.45 4.44 0.10
CA ASP A 281 3.51 2.99 -0.15
C ASP A 281 4.01 2.57 -1.55
N TRP A 282 5.18 3.08 -1.93
CA TRP A 282 5.86 2.80 -3.19
C TRP A 282 6.48 1.40 -3.29
N GLU A 283 6.19 0.46 -2.39
CA GLU A 283 6.82 -0.86 -2.37
C GLU A 283 6.48 -1.73 -3.59
N ALA A 284 5.34 -1.45 -4.23
CA ALA A 284 4.83 -2.15 -5.41
C ALA A 284 5.21 -1.48 -6.74
N ASN A 285 5.98 -0.38 -6.70
CA ASN A 285 6.31 0.38 -7.91
C ASN A 285 7.03 -0.51 -8.94
N ASP A 286 6.69 -0.33 -10.21
CA ASP A 286 7.21 -1.18 -11.30
C ASP A 286 6.97 -0.51 -12.66
N GLN A 287 7.58 -1.05 -13.73
CA GLN A 287 7.24 -0.66 -15.08
C GLN A 287 5.88 -1.24 -15.48
N ARG A 288 4.93 -0.38 -15.85
CA ARG A 288 3.59 -0.73 -16.34
C ARG A 288 3.19 0.18 -17.48
N SER A 289 2.16 -0.19 -18.22
CA SER A 289 1.48 0.68 -19.16
C SER A 289 1.01 1.94 -18.44
N ILE A 290 1.03 3.08 -19.13
CA ILE A 290 0.56 4.37 -18.60
C ILE A 290 -0.90 4.32 -18.14
N TRP A 291 -1.66 3.32 -18.60
CA TRP A 291 -3.07 3.10 -18.32
C TRP A 291 -3.31 2.43 -16.95
N TYR A 292 -2.30 1.80 -16.34
CA TYR A 292 -2.48 0.94 -15.17
C TYR A 292 -2.93 1.71 -13.92
N ASP A 293 -2.19 2.74 -13.50
CA ASP A 293 -2.55 3.50 -12.29
C ASP A 293 -3.90 4.22 -12.41
N PRO A 294 -4.25 4.85 -13.56
CA PRO A 294 -5.61 5.32 -13.79
C PRO A 294 -6.68 4.22 -13.68
N ALA A 295 -6.42 3.01 -14.19
CA ALA A 295 -7.34 1.89 -14.04
C ALA A 295 -7.54 1.48 -12.57
N VAL A 296 -6.47 1.49 -11.77
CA VAL A 296 -6.55 1.21 -10.32
C VAL A 296 -7.39 2.28 -9.62
N MET A 297 -7.13 3.56 -9.91
CA MET A 297 -7.75 4.69 -9.22
C MET A 297 -9.22 4.91 -9.62
N LEU A 298 -9.47 5.02 -10.93
CA LEU A 298 -10.75 5.49 -11.49
C LEU A 298 -11.73 4.35 -11.76
N LEU A 299 -11.21 3.18 -12.15
CA LEU A 299 -12.03 2.02 -12.50
C LEU A 299 -11.99 0.94 -11.40
N GLY A 300 -11.17 1.12 -10.37
CA GLY A 300 -11.09 0.17 -9.27
C GLY A 300 -10.59 -1.20 -9.69
N LEU A 301 -9.62 -1.28 -10.61
CA LEU A 301 -9.05 -2.52 -11.15
C LEU A 301 -8.76 -3.59 -10.08
N ARG A 302 -8.31 -3.17 -8.88
CA ARG A 302 -7.96 -4.06 -7.76
C ARG A 302 -9.14 -4.54 -6.90
N ARG A 303 -10.36 -4.05 -7.13
CA ARG A 303 -11.58 -4.54 -6.47
C ARG A 303 -11.91 -5.96 -6.96
N PRO A 304 -12.66 -6.76 -6.18
CA PRO A 304 -12.99 -8.15 -6.55
C PRO A 304 -13.52 -8.32 -7.98
N ASP A 305 -14.37 -7.40 -8.46
CA ASP A 305 -14.95 -7.44 -9.81
C ASP A 305 -14.41 -6.33 -10.74
N GLY A 306 -13.38 -5.58 -10.34
CA GLY A 306 -12.91 -4.41 -11.10
C GLY A 306 -12.49 -4.74 -12.53
N LEU A 307 -11.67 -5.79 -12.70
CA LEU A 307 -11.26 -6.24 -14.04
C LEU A 307 -12.45 -6.79 -14.86
N ARG A 308 -13.43 -7.44 -14.22
CA ARG A 308 -14.67 -7.91 -14.88
C ARG A 308 -15.45 -6.73 -15.46
N GLU A 309 -15.65 -5.69 -14.67
CA GLU A 309 -16.35 -4.47 -15.09
C GLU A 309 -15.64 -3.78 -16.26
N ILE A 310 -14.31 -3.67 -16.21
CA ILE A 310 -13.52 -3.08 -17.30
C ILE A 310 -13.64 -3.92 -18.57
N LEU A 311 -13.47 -5.25 -18.47
CA LEU A 311 -13.54 -6.16 -19.62
C LEU A 311 -14.94 -6.26 -20.26
N SER A 312 -16.01 -5.98 -19.52
CA SER A 312 -17.38 -6.02 -20.04
C SER A 312 -17.84 -4.71 -20.66
N LYS A 313 -17.10 -3.62 -20.45
CA LYS A 313 -17.48 -2.26 -20.87
C LYS A 313 -16.32 -1.49 -21.50
N PHE A 314 -15.35 -2.19 -22.10
CA PHE A 314 -14.11 -1.58 -22.57
C PHE A 314 -14.31 -0.60 -23.73
N ASP A 315 -15.42 -0.73 -24.45
CA ASP A 315 -15.89 0.17 -25.52
C ASP A 315 -16.68 1.38 -24.99
N GLY A 316 -16.99 1.41 -23.69
CA GLY A 316 -17.70 2.51 -23.07
C GLY A 316 -16.83 3.75 -22.87
N GLU A 317 -17.39 4.93 -23.14
CA GLU A 317 -16.74 6.23 -23.00
C GLU A 317 -16.03 6.38 -21.65
N LYS A 318 -16.73 6.09 -20.54
CA LYS A 318 -16.17 6.15 -19.18
C LYS A 318 -14.88 5.33 -18.99
N VAL A 319 -14.81 4.13 -19.59
CA VAL A 319 -13.60 3.29 -19.48
C VAL A 319 -12.48 3.90 -20.31
N SER A 320 -12.76 4.31 -21.55
CA SER A 320 -11.78 4.94 -22.41
C SER A 320 -11.20 6.23 -21.82
N GLU A 321 -12.05 7.13 -21.30
CA GLU A 321 -11.62 8.38 -20.67
C GLU A 321 -10.72 8.14 -19.46
N ALA A 322 -11.08 7.17 -18.62
CA ALA A 322 -10.30 6.83 -17.43
C ALA A 322 -8.93 6.23 -17.79
N LEU A 323 -8.89 5.28 -18.72
CA LEU A 323 -7.64 4.59 -19.09
C LEU A 323 -6.69 5.51 -19.85
N LEU A 324 -7.24 6.34 -20.73
CA LEU A 324 -6.46 7.24 -21.57
C LEU A 324 -6.17 8.57 -20.89
N PHE A 325 -6.55 8.78 -19.63
CA PHE A 325 -6.41 10.05 -18.92
C PHE A 325 -5.01 10.66 -19.04
N ASN A 326 -3.97 9.84 -18.88
CA ASN A 326 -2.56 10.24 -18.95
C ASN A 326 -1.91 10.06 -20.33
N ASP A 327 -2.63 9.50 -21.29
CA ASP A 327 -2.10 9.20 -22.62
C ASP A 327 -2.41 10.33 -23.59
N GLY A 328 -1.41 10.81 -24.33
CA GLY A 328 -1.61 11.81 -25.38
C GLY A 328 -2.32 11.21 -26.60
N GLU A 329 -2.12 9.92 -26.84
CA GLU A 329 -2.83 9.17 -27.87
C GLU A 329 -4.18 8.68 -27.32
N LYS A 330 -5.23 8.82 -28.13
CA LYS A 330 -6.60 8.48 -27.72
C LYS A 330 -7.23 7.39 -28.59
N ASN A 331 -6.68 7.14 -29.77
CA ASN A 331 -7.22 6.22 -30.73
C ASN A 331 -6.51 4.86 -30.62
N TYR A 332 -6.93 4.05 -29.66
CA TYR A 332 -6.44 2.69 -29.46
C TYR A 332 -7.53 1.66 -29.76
N ASN A 333 -7.11 0.46 -30.17
CA ASN A 333 -7.96 -0.71 -30.02
C ASN A 333 -8.09 -1.00 -28.51
N MET A 334 -9.25 -0.66 -27.95
CA MET A 334 -9.51 -0.78 -26.51
C MET A 334 -9.48 -2.23 -26.01
N GLU A 335 -9.80 -3.22 -26.86
CA GLU A 335 -9.71 -4.63 -26.48
C GLU A 335 -8.24 -5.04 -26.26
N SER A 336 -7.35 -4.65 -27.17
CA SER A 336 -5.91 -4.89 -27.04
C SER A 336 -5.31 -4.14 -25.84
N LEU A 337 -5.73 -2.89 -25.63
CA LEU A 337 -5.31 -2.08 -24.48
C LEU A 337 -5.71 -2.73 -23.15
N VAL A 338 -6.98 -3.10 -22.99
CA VAL A 338 -7.46 -3.76 -21.76
C VAL A 338 -6.83 -5.14 -21.57
N SER A 339 -6.40 -5.81 -22.65
CA SER A 339 -5.65 -7.06 -22.55
C SER A 339 -4.27 -6.87 -21.92
N PHE A 340 -3.58 -5.74 -22.15
CA PHE A 340 -2.38 -5.39 -21.38
C PHE A 340 -2.69 -5.20 -19.89
N LEU A 341 -3.77 -4.48 -19.55
CA LEU A 341 -4.18 -4.29 -18.15
C LEU A 341 -4.50 -5.63 -17.47
N ALA A 342 -5.12 -6.57 -18.18
CA ALA A 342 -5.38 -7.90 -17.68
C ALA A 342 -4.07 -8.65 -17.38
N LEU A 343 -3.09 -8.64 -18.30
CA LEU A 343 -1.76 -9.21 -18.08
C LEU A 343 -1.04 -8.58 -16.88
N GLU A 344 -1.05 -7.26 -16.78
CA GLU A 344 -0.43 -6.53 -15.67
C GLU A 344 -1.10 -6.81 -14.34
N ASN A 345 -2.43 -6.97 -14.33
CA ASN A 345 -3.17 -7.39 -13.15
C ASN A 345 -2.83 -8.83 -12.75
N LEU A 346 -2.75 -9.76 -13.71
CA LEU A 346 -2.30 -11.14 -13.47
C LEU A 346 -0.89 -11.17 -12.88
N LEU A 347 0.04 -10.38 -13.42
CA LEU A 347 1.38 -10.20 -12.86
C LEU A 347 1.33 -9.67 -11.42
N GLY A 348 0.49 -8.66 -11.14
CA GLY A 348 0.29 -8.16 -9.79
C GLY A 348 -0.23 -9.24 -8.83
N LYS A 349 -1.14 -10.11 -9.28
CA LYS A 349 -1.68 -11.22 -8.48
C LYS A 349 -0.61 -12.29 -8.18
N THR A 350 0.28 -12.62 -9.11
CA THR A 350 1.36 -13.59 -8.84
C THR A 350 2.38 -13.03 -7.84
N ILE A 351 2.71 -11.74 -7.92
CA ILE A 351 3.56 -11.05 -6.94
C ILE A 351 2.90 -11.10 -5.55
N ILE A 352 1.61 -10.77 -5.45
CA ILE A 352 0.89 -10.82 -4.17
C ILE A 352 0.80 -12.26 -3.63
N ALA A 353 0.59 -13.26 -4.49
CA ALA A 353 0.52 -14.66 -4.08
C ALA A 353 1.83 -15.14 -3.41
N ALA A 354 2.99 -14.64 -3.86
CA ALA A 354 4.28 -14.93 -3.25
C ALA A 354 4.36 -14.50 -1.78
N ASP A 355 3.69 -13.41 -1.41
CA ASP A 355 3.60 -12.97 0.00
C ASP A 355 2.75 -13.90 0.88
N PHE A 356 1.89 -14.74 0.29
CA PHE A 356 0.98 -15.62 1.01
C PHE A 356 1.45 -17.08 1.11
N LYS A 357 2.60 -17.44 0.51
CA LYS A 357 3.25 -18.77 0.52
C LYS A 357 2.25 -19.94 0.47
N GLU A 358 1.85 -20.45 1.64
CA GLU A 358 0.94 -21.59 1.83
C GLU A 358 -0.50 -21.38 1.30
N ARG A 359 -0.92 -20.13 1.05
CA ARG A 359 -2.28 -19.80 0.55
C ARG A 359 -2.29 -19.32 -0.89
N ALA A 360 -1.16 -19.42 -1.60
CA ALA A 360 -1.04 -18.97 -2.98
C ALA A 360 -2.07 -19.67 -3.90
N GLY A 361 -2.23 -21.00 -3.80
CA GLY A 361 -3.18 -21.77 -4.62
C GLY A 361 -4.62 -21.26 -4.52
N ALA A 362 -5.19 -21.22 -3.32
CA ALA A 362 -6.56 -20.74 -3.10
C ALA A 362 -6.78 -19.26 -3.46
N PHE A 363 -5.71 -18.46 -3.52
CA PHE A 363 -5.78 -17.08 -4.03
C PHE A 363 -5.82 -17.04 -5.56
N LEU A 364 -5.00 -17.85 -6.23
CA LEU A 364 -4.97 -17.96 -7.69
C LEU A 364 -6.21 -18.67 -8.25
N ASP A 365 -6.75 -19.69 -7.58
CA ASP A 365 -7.94 -20.43 -8.04
C ASP A 365 -9.15 -19.50 -8.21
N ARG A 366 -9.33 -18.55 -7.28
CA ARG A 366 -10.38 -17.53 -7.41
C ARG A 366 -10.17 -16.62 -8.61
N THR A 367 -8.93 -16.36 -8.98
CA THR A 367 -8.59 -15.58 -10.18
C THR A 367 -8.87 -16.41 -11.43
N ILE A 368 -8.50 -17.69 -11.43
CA ILE A 368 -8.75 -18.61 -12.55
C ILE A 368 -10.24 -18.77 -12.83
N GLN A 369 -11.06 -18.99 -11.80
CA GLN A 369 -12.50 -19.16 -11.96
C GLN A 369 -13.12 -17.97 -12.69
N PHE A 370 -12.77 -16.75 -12.27
CA PHE A 370 -13.21 -15.52 -12.92
C PHE A 370 -12.86 -15.47 -14.43
N HIS A 371 -11.63 -15.84 -14.79
CA HIS A 371 -11.19 -15.78 -16.20
C HIS A 371 -11.81 -16.89 -17.06
N ARG A 372 -12.01 -18.10 -16.52
CA ARG A 372 -12.64 -19.21 -17.24
C ARG A 372 -14.06 -18.88 -17.67
N GLU A 373 -14.88 -18.37 -16.75
CA GLU A 373 -16.26 -17.95 -17.02
C GLU A 373 -16.33 -17.04 -18.27
N ARG A 374 -15.37 -16.13 -18.42
CA ARG A 374 -15.34 -15.21 -19.57
C ARG A 374 -14.90 -15.86 -20.89
N PHE A 375 -13.92 -16.76 -20.88
CA PHE A 375 -13.46 -17.39 -22.13
C PHE A 375 -14.45 -18.43 -22.64
N ASP A 376 -15.23 -19.04 -21.74
CA ASP A 376 -16.30 -19.97 -22.11
C ASP A 376 -17.55 -19.22 -22.64
N GLU A 377 -17.84 -18.00 -22.16
CA GLU A 377 -18.93 -17.14 -22.67
C GLU A 377 -18.71 -16.63 -24.12
N ASN A 378 -17.49 -16.68 -24.64
CA ASN A 378 -17.14 -16.18 -25.98
C ASN A 378 -16.88 -17.30 -27.02
N ARG A 379 -17.19 -18.55 -26.67
CA ARG A 379 -17.24 -19.70 -27.59
C ARG A 379 -18.69 -20.05 -27.89
#